data_AF-A0A932F537-F1
#
_entry.id   AF-A0A932F537-F1
#
_cell.length_a   1.000
_cell.length_b   1.000
_cell.length_c   1.000
_cell.angle_alpha   90.00
_cell.angle_beta   90.00
_cell.angle_gamma   90.00
#
_symmetry.space_group_name_H-M   'P 1'
#
loop_
_entity.id
_entity.type
_entity.pdbx_description
1 polymer ?
#
loop_
_entity_poly.entity_id
_entity_poly.type
_entity_poly.pdbx_seq_one_letter_code
_entity_poly.pdbx_strand_id
1 'polypeptide(L)'
;MDAFAAGELTITPLGTASMVGEGQYNLPITSITIGNGLKIVGGESRGSALQLTRKAKGAGIVGVTIANFSLNFNTNQVLADTTPSGGTTMKQAPVYNFKVASPLAIKYKFPLSITAHEVLDSLTLTPEMNATMKSALKLSVGLAAALDSITSFGTITEDVKVAFRSKPVSTTPYVPAP
;
A
#
# COMPACT_ATOMS: atom_id res chain seq x y z
N MET A 1 -17.67 14.80 -15.30
CA MET A 1 -17.91 14.72 -13.84
C MET A 1 -17.14 13.51 -13.34
N ASP A 2 -16.26 13.73 -12.37
CA ASP A 2 -15.34 12.72 -11.85
C ASP A 2 -16.14 11.59 -11.20
N ALA A 3 -16.14 10.40 -11.80
CA ALA A 3 -16.99 9.30 -11.38
C ALA A 3 -16.69 8.87 -9.93
N PHE A 4 -15.49 9.13 -9.43
CA PHE A 4 -15.10 8.85 -8.04
C PHE A 4 -15.62 9.86 -7.02
N ALA A 5 -15.78 11.14 -7.40
CA ALA A 5 -16.45 12.12 -6.54
C ALA A 5 -17.94 11.78 -6.32
N ALA A 6 -18.58 11.16 -7.32
CA ALA A 6 -19.93 10.60 -7.19
C ALA A 6 -19.97 9.25 -6.42
N GLY A 7 -18.79 8.69 -6.13
CA GLY A 7 -18.63 7.38 -5.51
C GLY A 7 -18.62 7.40 -3.99
N GLU A 8 -18.45 8.53 -3.29
CA GLU A 8 -18.27 8.56 -1.82
C GLU A 8 -17.21 7.56 -1.33
N LEU A 9 -16.07 7.45 -2.04
CA LEU A 9 -14.96 6.61 -1.60
C LEU A 9 -14.16 7.35 -0.52
N THR A 10 -13.98 6.72 0.63
CA THR A 10 -13.17 7.21 1.74
C THR A 10 -12.03 6.25 1.99
N ILE A 11 -10.81 6.77 2.10
CA ILE A 11 -9.63 6.00 2.47
C ILE A 11 -9.19 6.44 3.87
N THR A 12 -9.24 5.50 4.81
CA THR A 12 -8.90 5.72 6.21
C THR A 12 -7.61 4.97 6.56
N PRO A 13 -6.56 5.65 7.05
CA PRO A 13 -5.39 4.98 7.59
C PRO A 13 -5.72 4.31 8.93
N LEU A 14 -5.25 3.08 9.12
CA LEU A 14 -5.47 2.27 10.31
C LEU A 14 -4.14 1.67 10.81
N GLY A 15 -4.16 1.21 12.07
CA GLY A 15 -2.99 0.64 12.71
C GLY A 15 -1.89 1.69 12.92
N THR A 16 -0.70 1.44 12.40
CA THR A 16 0.44 2.38 12.48
C THR A 16 0.49 3.39 11.33
N ALA A 17 -0.40 3.28 10.34
CA ALA A 17 -0.46 4.22 9.23
C ALA A 17 -1.06 5.57 9.66
N SER A 18 -0.66 6.64 9.00
CA SER A 18 -1.18 7.99 9.24
C SER A 18 -1.38 8.76 7.94
N MET A 19 -2.37 9.64 7.88
CA MET A 19 -2.53 10.56 6.75
C MET A 19 -1.55 11.73 6.92
N VAL A 20 -0.84 12.09 5.85
CA VAL A 20 0.09 13.24 5.82
C VAL A 20 -0.37 14.34 4.88
N GLY A 21 -1.32 14.04 4.00
CA GLY A 21 -2.00 14.96 3.09
C GLY A 21 -3.18 14.24 2.42
N GLU A 22 -4.01 14.97 1.69
CA GLU A 22 -5.11 14.36 0.94
C GLU A 22 -4.57 13.33 -0.07
N GLY A 23 -5.02 12.08 0.02
CA GLY A 23 -4.53 10.98 -0.79
C GLY A 23 -3.07 10.55 -0.50
N GLN A 24 -2.45 11.07 0.56
CA GLN A 24 -1.07 10.78 0.94
C GLN A 24 -1.00 10.15 2.34
N TYR A 25 -0.36 8.99 2.41
CA TYR A 25 -0.30 8.19 3.62
C TYR A 25 1.15 7.87 3.96
N ASN A 26 1.50 8.01 5.24
CA ASN A 26 2.75 7.52 5.78
C ASN A 26 2.52 6.16 6.41
N LEU A 27 3.30 5.18 5.95
CA LEU A 27 3.28 3.80 6.42
C LEU A 27 4.66 3.50 7.00
N PRO A 28 4.81 3.41 8.33
CA PRO A 28 6.12 3.16 8.93
C PRO A 28 6.75 1.86 8.42
N ILE A 29 7.94 1.98 7.82
CA ILE A 29 8.75 0.82 7.43
C ILE A 29 9.16 0.08 8.70
N THR A 30 8.91 -1.22 8.77
CA THR A 30 9.25 -2.10 9.89
C THR A 30 10.49 -2.94 9.63
N SER A 31 10.77 -3.28 8.37
CA SER A 31 11.96 -4.03 7.98
C SER A 31 12.38 -3.68 6.55
N ILE A 32 13.66 -3.85 6.26
CA ILE A 32 14.20 -3.81 4.91
C ILE A 32 15.13 -5.01 4.71
N THR A 33 15.17 -5.53 3.49
CA THR A 33 16.11 -6.58 3.09
C THR A 33 17.13 -5.97 2.14
N ILE A 34 18.41 -6.13 2.46
CA ILE A 34 19.52 -5.67 1.63
C ILE A 34 20.12 -6.89 0.92
N GLY A 35 20.05 -6.90 -0.40
CA GLY A 35 20.62 -7.94 -1.25
C GLY A 35 22.05 -7.65 -1.69
N ASN A 36 22.56 -8.46 -2.61
CA ASN A 36 23.91 -8.32 -3.16
C ASN A 36 24.14 -6.93 -3.77
N GLY A 37 25.32 -6.38 -3.53
CA GLY A 37 25.70 -5.05 -4.02
C GLY A 37 25.00 -3.90 -3.29
N LEU A 38 24.54 -4.10 -2.05
CA LEU A 38 23.87 -3.08 -1.23
C LEU A 38 22.64 -2.50 -1.93
N LYS A 39 21.81 -3.34 -2.54
CA LYS A 39 20.51 -2.93 -3.09
C LYS A 39 19.41 -3.31 -2.10
N ILE A 40 18.40 -2.46 -1.93
CA ILE A 40 17.18 -2.88 -1.25
C ILE A 40 16.46 -3.85 -2.17
N VAL A 41 16.12 -5.02 -1.65
CA VAL A 41 15.43 -6.10 -2.38
C VAL A 41 14.12 -6.50 -1.71
N GLY A 42 13.75 -5.80 -0.64
CA GLY A 42 12.49 -5.98 0.07
C GLY A 42 12.32 -4.92 1.14
N GLY A 43 11.06 -4.57 1.39
CA GLY A 43 10.64 -3.66 2.45
C GLY A 43 9.32 -4.15 3.01
N GLU A 44 9.09 -3.97 4.31
CA GLU A 44 7.81 -4.28 4.94
C GLU A 44 7.31 -3.08 5.74
N SER A 45 5.99 -2.91 5.77
CA SER A 45 5.27 -2.05 6.71
C SER A 45 4.21 -2.85 7.44
N ARG A 46 4.66 -3.64 8.43
CA ARG A 46 3.79 -4.45 9.29
C ARG A 46 3.02 -3.55 10.25
N GLY A 47 1.76 -3.90 10.52
CA GLY A 47 0.90 -3.13 11.42
C GLY A 47 0.26 -1.88 10.80
N SER A 48 0.67 -1.49 9.59
CA SER A 48 0.01 -0.44 8.82
C SER A 48 -1.13 -1.01 7.99
N ALA A 49 -2.21 -0.25 7.87
CA ALA A 49 -3.35 -0.61 7.05
C ALA A 49 -4.01 0.63 6.42
N LEU A 50 -4.63 0.45 5.26
CA LEU A 50 -5.51 1.41 4.63
C LEU A 50 -6.85 0.74 4.40
N GLN A 51 -7.93 1.35 4.90
CA GLN A 51 -9.28 0.90 4.68
C GLN A 51 -9.95 1.78 3.64
N LEU A 52 -10.34 1.17 2.53
CA LEU A 52 -11.14 1.80 1.49
C LEU A 52 -12.60 1.46 1.77
N THR A 53 -13.42 2.47 2.01
CA THR A 53 -14.86 2.30 2.24
C THR A 53 -15.67 3.16 1.29
N ARG A 54 -16.89 2.73 1.01
CA ARG A 54 -17.85 3.46 0.21
C ARG A 54 -19.26 3.18 0.71
N LYS A 55 -20.14 4.17 0.60
CA LYS A 55 -21.58 3.96 0.76
C LYS A 55 -22.16 3.38 -0.53
N ALA A 56 -22.44 2.08 -0.54
CA ALA A 56 -23.08 1.43 -1.67
C ALA A 56 -24.61 1.56 -1.58
N LYS A 57 -25.24 2.00 -2.68
CA LYS A 57 -26.70 2.12 -2.78
C LYS A 57 -27.36 0.77 -2.46
N GLY A 58 -28.20 0.74 -1.43
CA GLY A 58 -28.95 -0.46 -1.01
C GLY A 58 -28.13 -1.50 -0.24
N ALA A 59 -26.85 -1.25 0.05
CA ALA A 59 -25.96 -2.22 0.73
C ALA A 59 -25.25 -1.65 1.96
N GLY A 60 -25.47 -0.38 2.30
CA GLY A 60 -24.79 0.27 3.42
C GLY A 60 -23.33 0.60 3.10
N ILE A 61 -22.50 0.70 4.15
CA ILE A 61 -21.06 0.91 4.01
C ILE A 61 -20.42 -0.43 3.65
N VAL A 62 -19.68 -0.45 2.54
CA VAL A 62 -18.90 -1.59 2.08
C VAL A 62 -17.45 -1.17 1.93
N GLY A 63 -16.52 -2.12 1.94
CA GLY A 63 -15.11 -1.78 1.95
C GLY A 63 -14.17 -2.94 1.77
N VAL A 64 -12.90 -2.59 1.67
CA VAL A 64 -11.77 -3.51 1.72
C VAL A 64 -10.64 -2.86 2.51
N THR A 65 -10.04 -3.63 3.40
CA THR A 65 -8.84 -3.24 4.13
C THR A 65 -7.64 -3.92 3.49
N ILE A 66 -6.62 -3.14 3.16
CA ILE A 66 -5.29 -3.64 2.76
C ILE A 66 -4.29 -3.33 3.87
N ALA A 67 -3.50 -4.31 4.29
CA ALA A 67 -2.66 -4.20 5.49
C ALA A 67 -1.36 -4.98 5.37
N ASN A 68 -0.41 -4.75 6.28
CA ASN A 68 0.83 -5.53 6.40
C ASN A 68 1.59 -5.60 5.08
N PHE A 69 1.91 -4.43 4.53
CA PHE A 69 2.46 -4.29 3.20
C PHE A 69 3.87 -4.90 3.10
N SER A 70 4.17 -5.51 1.96
CA SER A 70 5.53 -5.89 1.59
C SER A 70 5.83 -5.55 0.13
N LEU A 71 7.09 -5.26 -0.16
CA LEU A 71 7.58 -5.08 -1.52
C LEU A 71 8.32 -6.32 -2.00
N ASN A 72 7.89 -6.85 -3.14
CA ASN A 72 8.56 -7.93 -3.84
C ASN A 72 9.22 -7.40 -5.11
N PHE A 73 10.53 -7.17 -5.05
CA PHE A 73 11.33 -6.67 -6.17
C PHE A 73 11.65 -7.75 -7.23
N ASN A 74 11.39 -9.03 -6.95
CA ASN A 74 11.56 -10.07 -7.96
C ASN A 74 10.40 -10.06 -8.98
N THR A 75 9.18 -9.78 -8.51
CA THR A 75 7.98 -9.69 -9.35
C THR A 75 7.55 -8.25 -9.61
N ASN A 76 8.23 -7.26 -9.02
CA ASN A 76 7.87 -5.84 -9.01
C ASN A 76 6.45 -5.59 -8.51
N GLN A 77 6.12 -6.15 -7.35
CA GLN A 77 4.78 -6.09 -6.76
C GLN A 77 4.77 -5.57 -5.33
N VAL A 78 3.76 -4.78 -5.02
CA VAL A 78 3.32 -4.50 -3.65
C VAL A 78 2.36 -5.61 -3.24
N LEU A 79 2.67 -6.32 -2.16
CA LEU A 79 1.79 -7.33 -1.57
C LEU A 79 1.17 -6.77 -0.29
N ALA A 80 -0.04 -7.22 0.03
CA ALA A 80 -0.71 -6.87 1.28
C ALA A 80 -1.69 -7.96 1.71
N ASP A 81 -1.96 -8.04 3.01
CA ASP A 81 -3.12 -8.74 3.51
C ASP A 81 -4.37 -7.96 3.10
N THR A 82 -5.28 -8.63 2.38
CA THR A 82 -6.48 -8.01 1.81
C THR A 82 -7.72 -8.63 2.44
N THR A 83 -8.56 -7.79 3.04
CA THR A 83 -9.75 -8.22 3.79
C THR A 83 -10.96 -7.41 3.33
N PRO A 84 -11.86 -7.98 2.50
CA PRO A 84 -13.17 -7.40 2.24
C PRO A 84 -13.97 -7.27 3.55
N SER A 85 -14.78 -6.22 3.68
CA SER A 85 -15.64 -6.03 4.87
C SER A 85 -16.56 -7.23 5.09
N GLY A 86 -16.49 -7.83 6.29
CA GLY A 86 -17.23 -9.06 6.64
C GLY A 86 -16.76 -10.32 5.91
N GLY A 87 -15.64 -10.25 5.18
CA GLY A 87 -15.03 -11.36 4.45
C GLY A 87 -13.80 -11.93 5.14
N THR A 88 -13.14 -12.87 4.48
CA THR A 88 -11.90 -13.50 4.96
C THR A 88 -10.67 -12.75 4.47
N THR A 89 -9.62 -12.74 5.29
CA THR A 89 -8.33 -12.15 4.93
C THR A 89 -7.57 -13.06 3.97
N MET A 90 -7.22 -12.53 2.80
CA MET A 90 -6.25 -13.10 1.88
C MET A 90 -4.87 -12.55 2.24
N LYS A 91 -3.96 -13.40 2.72
CA LYS A 91 -2.62 -12.96 3.16
C LYS A 91 -1.70 -12.69 1.98
N GLN A 92 -0.96 -11.58 2.04
CA GLN A 92 0.08 -11.20 1.08
C GLN A 92 -0.37 -11.34 -0.40
N ALA A 93 -1.60 -10.93 -0.68
CA ALA A 93 -2.13 -10.87 -2.04
C ALA A 93 -1.45 -9.73 -2.83
N PRO A 94 -1.21 -9.90 -4.14
CA PRO A 94 -0.61 -8.85 -4.95
C PRO A 94 -1.60 -7.71 -5.19
N VAL A 95 -1.23 -6.49 -4.77
CA VAL A 95 -2.08 -5.30 -4.82
C VAL A 95 -1.74 -4.41 -6.01
N TYR A 96 -0.47 -4.02 -6.13
CA TYR A 96 0.01 -3.17 -7.22
C TYR A 96 1.23 -3.80 -7.89
N ASN A 97 1.34 -3.67 -9.21
CA ASN A 97 2.63 -3.75 -9.89
C ASN A 97 3.28 -2.36 -9.87
N PHE A 98 4.60 -2.31 -9.78
CA PHE A 98 5.35 -1.05 -9.80
C PHE A 98 6.48 -1.09 -10.83
N LYS A 99 6.99 0.09 -11.16
CA LYS A 99 8.27 0.26 -11.86
C LYS A 99 9.26 0.94 -10.91
N VAL A 100 10.54 0.68 -11.11
CA VAL A 100 11.61 1.32 -10.34
C VAL A 100 12.09 2.53 -11.14
N ALA A 101 11.62 3.73 -10.78
CA ALA A 101 11.93 4.98 -11.51
C ALA A 101 13.37 5.45 -11.30
N SER A 102 13.95 5.19 -10.13
CA SER A 102 15.33 5.57 -9.82
C SER A 102 16.01 4.44 -9.05
N PRO A 103 17.00 3.76 -9.63
CA PRO A 103 17.74 2.73 -8.90
C PRO A 103 18.45 3.40 -7.71
N LEU A 104 18.16 2.88 -6.52
CA LEU A 104 18.71 3.32 -5.24
C LEU A 104 20.22 3.59 -5.30
N ALA A 105 20.61 4.78 -4.88
CA ALA A 105 21.98 5.08 -4.48
C ALA A 105 22.09 4.97 -2.95
N ILE A 106 22.52 3.81 -2.43
CA ILE A 106 22.87 3.71 -1.01
C ILE A 106 24.10 4.59 -0.77
N LYS A 107 23.92 5.68 -0.02
CA LYS A 107 25.03 6.49 0.47
C LYS A 107 25.49 5.91 1.80
N TYR A 108 26.64 5.24 1.77
CA TYR A 108 27.30 4.72 2.96
C TYR A 108 28.28 5.76 3.52
N LYS A 109 28.12 6.13 4.79
CA LYS A 109 29.12 6.92 5.53
C LYS A 109 29.46 6.23 6.84
N PHE A 110 30.57 5.52 6.84
CA PHE A 110 31.18 4.96 8.06
C PHE A 110 31.52 6.11 9.03
N PRO A 111 31.28 5.99 10.35
CA PRO A 111 30.71 4.86 11.09
C PRO A 111 29.19 4.94 11.36
N LEU A 112 28.44 5.93 10.84
CA LEU A 112 27.22 6.40 11.54
C LEU A 112 25.90 6.48 10.73
N SER A 113 25.85 6.17 9.43
CA SER A 113 24.54 6.11 8.75
C SER A 113 24.54 5.39 7.41
N ILE A 114 23.54 4.53 7.20
CA ILE A 114 23.08 4.11 5.88
C ILE A 114 21.85 4.97 5.56
N THR A 115 21.89 5.71 4.45
CA THR A 115 20.71 6.39 3.92
C THR A 115 20.37 5.78 2.56
N ALA A 116 19.11 5.41 2.39
CA ALA A 116 18.55 4.88 1.17
C ALA A 116 17.30 5.71 0.84
N HIS A 117 17.18 6.10 -0.42
CA HIS A 117 16.02 6.79 -0.98
C HIS A 117 15.64 6.06 -2.26
N GLU A 118 14.42 5.54 -2.30
CA GLU A 118 13.86 4.87 -3.47
C GLU A 118 12.50 5.46 -3.84
N VAL A 119 12.25 5.54 -5.14
CA VAL A 119 10.93 5.90 -5.66
C VAL A 119 10.47 4.77 -6.59
N LEU A 120 9.38 4.12 -6.19
CA LEU A 120 8.62 3.21 -7.03
C LEU A 120 7.52 4.00 -7.71
N ASP A 121 7.50 3.99 -9.03
CA ASP A 121 6.54 4.74 -9.82
C ASP A 121 5.54 3.83 -10.52
N SER A 122 4.57 4.46 -11.18
CA SER A 122 3.63 3.76 -12.06
C SER A 122 2.89 2.61 -11.35
N LEU A 123 2.40 2.85 -10.12
CA LEU A 123 1.62 1.85 -9.40
C LEU A 123 0.37 1.50 -10.23
N THR A 124 0.26 0.25 -10.63
CA THR A 124 -0.88 -0.26 -11.40
C THR A 124 -1.55 -1.36 -10.64
N LEU A 125 -2.87 -1.27 -10.46
CA LEU A 125 -3.63 -2.28 -9.73
C LEU A 125 -3.52 -3.62 -10.46
N THR A 126 -3.24 -4.70 -9.73
CA THR A 126 -3.22 -6.04 -10.33
C THR A 126 -4.62 -6.44 -10.80
N PRO A 127 -4.76 -7.34 -11.79
CA PRO A 127 -6.07 -7.85 -12.20
C PRO A 127 -6.87 -8.45 -11.04
N GLU A 128 -6.20 -9.17 -10.15
CA GLU A 128 -6.79 -9.81 -8.97
C GLU A 128 -7.29 -8.78 -7.97
N MET A 129 -6.50 -7.74 -7.71
CA MET A 129 -6.91 -6.66 -6.81
C MET A 129 -7.99 -5.78 -7.43
N ASN A 130 -7.97 -5.56 -8.75
CA ASN A 130 -9.04 -4.87 -9.48
C ASN A 130 -10.38 -5.60 -9.32
N ALA A 131 -10.39 -6.92 -9.51
CA ALA A 131 -11.58 -7.74 -9.28
C ALA A 131 -12.05 -7.67 -7.83
N THR A 132 -11.11 -7.73 -6.88
CA THR A 132 -11.41 -7.62 -5.44
C THR A 132 -12.01 -6.27 -5.10
N MET A 133 -11.44 -5.16 -5.58
CA MET A 133 -11.96 -3.80 -5.39
C MET A 133 -13.38 -3.66 -5.95
N LYS A 134 -13.60 -4.13 -7.19
CA LYS A 134 -14.93 -4.08 -7.83
C LYS A 134 -15.99 -4.82 -7.02
N SER A 135 -15.65 -6.01 -6.54
CA SER A 135 -16.55 -6.85 -5.76
C SER A 135 -16.79 -6.27 -4.35
N ALA A 136 -15.72 -6.01 -3.60
CA ALA A 136 -15.79 -5.57 -2.21
C ALA A 136 -16.43 -4.18 -2.06
N LEU A 137 -16.18 -3.27 -2.99
CA LEU A 137 -16.76 -1.92 -3.00
C LEU A 137 -18.14 -1.86 -3.71
N LYS A 138 -18.64 -3.00 -4.20
CA LYS A 138 -19.89 -3.12 -4.97
C LYS A 138 -19.99 -2.03 -6.04
N LEU A 139 -18.95 -1.92 -6.87
CA LEU A 139 -18.88 -0.88 -7.89
C LEU A 139 -19.97 -1.13 -8.95
N SER A 140 -20.69 -0.07 -9.31
CA SER A 140 -21.58 -0.11 -10.47
C SER A 140 -20.75 -0.21 -11.75
N VAL A 141 -21.39 -0.58 -12.87
CA VAL A 141 -20.70 -0.67 -14.17
C VAL A 141 -19.93 0.62 -14.51
N GLY A 142 -20.52 1.80 -14.26
CA GLY A 142 -19.84 3.07 -14.49
C GLY A 142 -18.62 3.30 -13.59
N LEU A 143 -18.68 2.90 -12.31
CA LEU A 143 -17.56 3.04 -11.39
C LEU A 143 -16.47 1.99 -11.64
N ALA A 144 -16.86 0.78 -12.05
CA ALA A 144 -15.93 -0.25 -12.45
C ALA A 144 -15.15 0.17 -13.70
N ALA A 145 -15.82 0.76 -14.70
CA ALA A 145 -15.16 1.32 -15.88
C ALA A 145 -14.27 2.52 -15.53
N ALA A 146 -14.67 3.35 -14.58
CA ALA A 146 -13.82 4.43 -14.08
C ALA A 146 -12.55 3.90 -13.42
N LEU A 147 -12.65 2.85 -12.59
CA LEU A 147 -11.48 2.18 -12.00
C LEU A 147 -10.55 1.62 -13.07
N ASP A 148 -11.09 1.01 -14.13
CA ASP A 148 -10.30 0.46 -15.23
C ASP A 148 -9.61 1.51 -16.07
N SER A 149 -10.10 2.76 -16.06
CA SER A 149 -9.48 3.88 -16.77
C SER A 149 -8.26 4.47 -16.04
N ILE A 150 -8.03 4.11 -14.77
CA ILE A 150 -6.89 4.60 -14.00
C ILE A 150 -5.62 3.86 -14.43
N THR A 151 -4.73 4.57 -15.10
CA THR A 151 -3.44 4.02 -15.56
C THR A 151 -2.34 4.10 -14.51
N SER A 152 -2.53 4.88 -13.44
CA SER A 152 -1.60 4.94 -12.30
C SER A 152 -2.33 5.33 -11.01
N PHE A 153 -2.00 4.63 -9.94
CA PHE A 153 -2.47 4.87 -8.57
C PHE A 153 -1.46 5.66 -7.73
N GLY A 154 -0.45 6.26 -8.37
CA GLY A 154 0.56 7.09 -7.74
C GLY A 154 1.94 6.42 -7.65
N THR A 155 2.66 6.77 -6.59
CA THR A 155 4.06 6.40 -6.35
C THR A 155 4.27 5.98 -4.89
N ILE A 156 5.27 5.14 -4.63
CA ILE A 156 5.78 4.86 -3.28
C ILE A 156 7.15 5.51 -3.17
N THR A 157 7.36 6.29 -2.13
CA THR A 157 8.68 6.82 -1.76
C THR A 157 9.14 6.14 -0.50
N GLU A 158 10.29 5.49 -0.57
CA GLU A 158 10.92 4.85 0.58
C GLU A 158 12.15 5.63 1.02
N ASP A 159 12.05 6.24 2.20
CA ASP A 159 13.17 6.90 2.86
C ASP A 159 13.64 6.05 4.04
N VAL A 160 14.78 5.39 3.87
CA VAL A 160 15.41 4.59 4.92
C VAL A 160 16.63 5.34 5.44
N LYS A 161 16.56 5.74 6.70
CA LYS A 161 17.72 6.20 7.46
C LYS A 161 18.01 5.20 8.57
N VAL A 162 19.09 4.44 8.44
CA VAL A 162 19.56 3.53 9.49
C VAL A 162 20.18 4.37 10.61
N ALA A 163 19.34 4.73 11.56
CA ALA A 163 19.68 5.28 12.85
C ALA A 163 18.81 4.54 13.89
N PHE A 164 19.29 4.47 15.14
CA PHE A 164 18.43 4.01 16.24
C PHE A 164 17.20 4.94 16.30
N ARG A 165 16.01 4.38 16.13
CA ARG A 165 14.78 5.15 16.27
C ARG A 165 14.66 5.58 17.73
N SER A 166 14.32 6.84 17.97
CA SER A 166 14.02 7.34 19.32
C SER A 166 12.78 6.66 19.92
N LYS A 167 11.89 6.13 19.07
CA LYS A 167 10.75 5.31 19.47
C LYS A 167 10.67 4.04 18.59
N PRO A 168 10.58 2.84 19.17
CA PRO A 168 10.37 1.62 18.40
C PRO A 168 9.01 1.67 17.70
N VAL A 169 8.95 1.11 16.50
CA VAL A 169 7.69 0.90 15.77
C VAL A 169 7.26 -0.53 15.98
N SER A 170 5.98 -0.73 16.32
CA SER A 170 5.40 -2.07 16.49
C SER A 170 5.52 -2.87 15.20
N THR A 171 5.97 -4.12 15.32
CA THR A 171 6.03 -5.10 14.21
C THR A 171 4.86 -6.08 14.23
N THR A 172 3.94 -5.92 15.20
CA THR A 172 2.72 -6.74 15.29
C THR A 172 1.87 -6.53 14.05
N PRO A 173 1.51 -7.58 13.30
CA PRO A 173 0.64 -7.46 12.14
C PRO A 173 -0.70 -6.84 12.51
N TYR A 174 -1.20 -5.98 11.63
CA TYR A 174 -2.56 -5.47 11.73
C TYR A 174 -3.53 -6.60 11.43
N VAL A 175 -4.54 -6.74 12.30
CA VAL A 175 -5.63 -7.69 12.12
C VAL A 175 -6.91 -6.86 12.06
N PRO A 176 -7.64 -6.86 10.92
CA PRO A 176 -8.93 -6.19 10.85
C PRO A 176 -9.90 -6.72 11.91
N ALA A 177 -10.73 -5.84 12.44
CA ALA A 177 -11.82 -6.27 13.32
C ALA A 177 -12.76 -7.23 12.55
N PRO A 178 -13.29 -8.27 13.22
CA PRO A 178 -14.22 -9.21 12.62
C PRO A 178 -15.54 -8.54 12.20
#